data_AF-A0AAV3XH82-F1
#
_entry.id   AF-A0AAV3XH82-F1
#
_cell.length_a   1.000
_cell.length_b   1.000
_cell.length_c   1.000
_cell.angle_alpha   90.00
_cell.angle_beta   90.00
_cell.angle_gamma   90.00
#
_symmetry.space_group_name_H-M   'P 1'
#
loop_
_entity.id
_entity.type
_entity.pdbx_description
1 polymer ?
#
loop_
_entity_poly.entity_id
_entity_poly.type
_entity_poly.pdbx_seq_one_letter_code
_entity_poly.pdbx_strand_id
1 'polypeptide(L)'
;MDIQISLPDQIRTYVEEQLTVGGYSSVSEYFLHLVRQDQRRRSQEKLETLLLEGLNSESSKEVTPEFWQQLRDSVLSDRSPKASESPET
;
A
#
# COMPACT_ATOMS: atom_id res chain seq x y z
N MET A 1 -1.15 4.79 -21.91
CA MET A 1 -0.19 3.73 -22.27
C MET A 1 -1.01 2.58 -22.79
N ASP A 2 -0.68 2.04 -23.96
CA ASP A 2 -1.36 0.89 -24.54
C ASP A 2 -0.48 -0.36 -24.32
N ILE A 3 -1.10 -1.50 -24.01
CA ILE A 3 -0.41 -2.76 -23.70
C ILE A 3 -0.96 -3.83 -24.64
N GLN A 4 -0.12 -4.30 -25.56
CA GLN A 4 -0.45 -5.41 -26.46
C GLN A 4 0.01 -6.73 -25.85
N ILE A 5 -0.91 -7.69 -25.78
CA ILE A 5 -0.68 -8.99 -25.18
C ILE A 5 -1.21 -10.05 -26.14
N SER A 6 -0.38 -11.03 -26.50
CA SER A 6 -0.81 -12.17 -27.29
C SER A 6 -1.33 -13.27 -26.36
N LEU A 7 -2.62 -13.59 -26.48
CA LEU A 7 -3.27 -14.62 -25.67
C LEU A 7 -3.47 -15.90 -26.50
N PRO A 8 -3.14 -17.09 -25.96
CA PRO A 8 -3.55 -18.36 -26.54
C PRO A 8 -5.07 -18.47 -26.62
N ASP A 9 -5.59 -19.25 -27.57
CA ASP A 9 -7.04 -19.34 -27.84
C ASP A 9 -7.85 -19.76 -26.61
N GLN A 10 -7.33 -20.70 -25.81
CA GLN A 10 -7.98 -21.13 -24.56
C GLN A 10 -8.18 -19.97 -23.57
N ILE A 11 -7.19 -19.09 -23.45
CA ILE A 11 -7.27 -17.92 -22.56
C ILE A 11 -8.22 -16.89 -23.13
N ARG A 12 -8.26 -16.73 -24.46
CA ARG A 12 -9.21 -15.83 -25.12
C ARG A 12 -10.66 -16.23 -24.84
N THR A 13 -11.00 -17.51 -25.05
CA THR A 13 -12.35 -18.03 -24.79
C THR A 13 -12.76 -17.80 -23.34
N TYR A 14 -11.87 -18.10 -22.40
CA TYR A 14 -12.13 -17.84 -20.99
C TYR A 14 -12.42 -16.35 -20.71
N VAL A 15 -11.62 -15.44 -21.27
CA VAL A 15 -11.83 -14.00 -21.09
C VAL A 15 -13.17 -13.56 -21.68
N GLU A 16 -13.55 -14.04 -22.87
CA GLU A 16 -14.84 -13.72 -23.51
C GLU A 16 -16.04 -14.17 -22.66
N GLU A 17 -15.95 -15.35 -22.02
CA GLU A 17 -16.95 -15.80 -21.04
C GLU A 17 -17.02 -14.87 -19.82
N GLN A 18 -15.87 -14.44 -19.30
CA GLN A 18 -15.83 -13.50 -18.17
C GLN A 18 -16.39 -12.13 -18.51
N LEU A 19 -16.26 -11.65 -19.76
CA LEU A 19 -16.92 -10.42 -20.21
C LEU A 19 -18.44 -10.55 -20.10
N THR A 20 -18.98 -11.69 -20.52
CA THR A 20 -20.42 -11.95 -20.51
C THR A 20 -20.96 -12.09 -19.08
N VAL A 21 -20.28 -12.87 -18.25
CA VAL A 21 -20.69 -13.14 -16.85
C VAL A 21 -20.51 -11.90 -15.98
N GLY A 22 -19.40 -11.18 -16.15
CA GLY A 22 -19.06 -10.00 -15.35
C GLY A 22 -19.65 -8.69 -15.87
N GLY A 23 -20.34 -8.71 -17.02
CA GLY A 23 -20.95 -7.52 -17.63
C GLY A 23 -19.94 -6.48 -18.12
N TYR A 24 -18.72 -6.90 -18.48
CA TYR A 24 -17.68 -6.01 -18.95
C TYR A 24 -17.86 -5.69 -20.44
N SER A 25 -17.64 -4.43 -20.80
CA SER A 25 -17.79 -3.93 -22.18
C SER A 25 -16.57 -4.21 -23.07
N SER A 26 -15.41 -4.53 -22.47
CA SER A 26 -14.19 -4.82 -23.21
C SER A 26 -13.19 -5.66 -22.40
N VAL A 27 -12.27 -6.33 -23.12
CA VAL A 27 -11.12 -7.03 -22.52
C VAL A 27 -10.27 -6.07 -21.68
N SER A 28 -10.03 -4.85 -22.16
CA SER A 28 -9.27 -3.84 -21.42
C SER A 28 -9.92 -3.48 -20.09
N GLU A 29 -11.25 -3.35 -20.05
CA GLU A 29 -11.99 -3.10 -18.81
C GLU A 29 -11.84 -4.26 -17.82
N TYR A 30 -11.98 -5.50 -18.29
CA TYR A 30 -11.76 -6.69 -17.47
C TYR A 30 -10.33 -6.75 -16.92
N PHE A 31 -9.33 -6.48 -17.75
CA PHE A 31 -7.93 -6.42 -17.30
C PHE A 31 -7.70 -5.34 -16.25
N LEU A 32 -8.26 -4.13 -16.43
CA LEU A 32 -8.17 -3.06 -15.43
C LEU A 32 -8.83 -3.47 -14.10
N HIS A 33 -9.96 -4.18 -14.18
CA HIS A 33 -10.60 -4.74 -12.99
C HIS A 33 -9.67 -5.74 -12.28
N LEU A 34 -9.06 -6.67 -13.01
CA LEU A 34 -8.10 -7.64 -12.45
C LEU A 34 -6.89 -6.97 -11.79
N VAL A 35 -6.32 -5.93 -12.43
CA VAL A 35 -5.20 -5.17 -11.85
C VAL A 35 -5.61 -4.49 -10.54
N ARG A 36 -6.80 -3.90 -10.48
CA ARG A 36 -7.32 -3.30 -9.23
C ARG A 36 -7.53 -4.35 -8.15
N GLN A 37 -8.01 -5.54 -8.52
CA GLN A 37 -8.16 -6.66 -7.58
C GLN A 37 -6.81 -7.13 -7.04
N ASP A 38 -5.80 -7.26 -7.91
CA ASP A 38 -4.43 -7.61 -7.51
C ASP A 38 -3.84 -6.56 -6.56
N GLN A 39 -4.02 -5.28 -6.88
CA GLN A 39 -3.57 -4.18 -6.02
C GLN A 39 -4.20 -4.24 -4.62
N ARG A 40 -5.52 -4.49 -4.55
CA ARG A 40 -6.23 -4.66 -3.27
C ARG A 40 -5.67 -5.86 -2.49
N ARG A 41 -5.51 -7.01 -3.14
CA ARG A 41 -4.96 -8.22 -2.52
C ARG A 41 -3.57 -7.96 -1.94
N ARG A 42 -2.66 -7.38 -2.72
CA ARG A 42 -1.30 -7.03 -2.24
C ARG A 42 -1.32 -6.02 -1.08
N SER A 43 -2.23 -5.05 -1.11
CA SER A 43 -2.37 -4.09 -0.01
C SER A 43 -2.83 -4.76 1.29
N GLN A 44 -3.72 -5.75 1.18
CA GLN A 44 -4.18 -6.55 2.31
C GLN A 44 -3.05 -7.44 2.84
N GLU A 45 -2.35 -8.18 1.98
CA GLU A 45 -1.20 -9.02 2.35
C GLU A 45 -0.11 -8.20 3.09
N LYS A 46 0.15 -6.98 2.60
CA LYS A 46 1.07 -6.05 3.27
C LYS A 46 0.57 -5.64 4.65
N LEU A 47 -0.72 -5.32 4.78
CA LEU A 47 -1.31 -4.96 6.08
C LEU A 47 -1.21 -6.12 7.07
N GLU A 48 -1.56 -7.34 6.64
CA GLU A 48 -1.47 -8.55 7.46
C GLU A 48 -0.03 -8.80 7.92
N THR A 49 0.95 -8.60 7.03
CA THR A 49 2.37 -8.71 7.36
C THR A 49 2.78 -7.72 8.47
N LEU A 50 2.38 -6.45 8.35
CA LEU A 50 2.68 -5.42 9.35
C LEU A 50 1.98 -5.68 10.69
N LEU A 51 0.75 -6.21 10.67
CA LEU A 51 0.05 -6.59 11.88
C LEU A 51 0.75 -7.76 12.59
N LEU A 52 1.20 -8.78 11.84
CA LEU A 52 1.97 -9.88 12.41
C LEU A 52 3.32 -9.41 12.97
N GLU A 53 3.99 -8.48 12.30
CA GLU A 53 5.21 -7.85 12.81
C GLU A 53 4.95 -7.14 14.14
N GLY A 54 3.89 -6.32 14.22
CA GLY A 54 3.48 -5.64 15.44
C GLY A 54 3.13 -6.60 16.58
N LEU A 55 2.39 -7.68 16.29
CA LEU A 55 2.01 -8.69 17.29
C LEU A 55 3.21 -9.49 17.81
N ASN A 56 4.19 -9.79 16.94
CA ASN A 56 5.42 -10.49 17.32
C ASN A 56 6.47 -9.54 17.90
N SER A 57 6.22 -8.24 17.93
CA SER A 57 7.17 -7.28 18.49
C SER A 57 7.23 -7.44 20.02
N GLU A 58 8.44 -7.57 20.56
CA GLU A 58 8.66 -7.74 22.00
C GLU A 58 8.40 -6.45 22.81
N SER A 59 8.11 -5.32 22.14
CA SER A 59 7.98 -4.00 22.74
C SER A 59 6.54 -3.50 22.83
N SER A 60 5.65 -4.36 23.35
CA SER A 60 4.34 -3.89 23.80
C SER A 60 4.52 -2.98 25.02
N LYS A 61 4.55 -1.67 24.80
CA LYS A 61 4.53 -0.65 25.86
C LYS A 61 3.10 -0.21 26.07
N GLU A 62 2.71 -0.06 27.34
CA GLU A 62 1.43 0.53 27.68
C GLU A 62 1.38 1.98 27.19
N VAL A 63 0.36 2.29 26.41
CA VAL A 63 0.17 3.62 25.83
C VAL A 63 -0.60 4.47 26.83
N THR A 64 0.13 5.19 27.69
CA THR A 64 -0.44 6.12 28.67
C THR A 64 -0.47 7.57 28.16
N PRO A 65 -1.22 8.49 28.80
CA PRO A 65 -1.17 9.92 28.47
C PRO A 65 0.24 10.52 28.57
N GLU A 66 1.04 10.09 29.54
CA GLU A 66 2.42 10.54 29.74
C GLU A 66 3.33 10.08 28.62
N PHE A 67 3.15 8.83 28.14
CA PHE A 67 3.84 8.32 26.95
C PHE A 67 3.56 9.20 25.72
N TRP A 68 2.31 9.60 25.50
CA TRP A 68 1.95 10.51 24.41
C TRP A 68 2.53 11.91 24.55
N GLN A 69 2.67 12.41 25.78
CA GLN A 69 3.28 13.71 26.05
C GLN A 69 4.78 13.65 25.73
N GLN A 70 5.50 12.66 26.26
CA GLN A 70 6.92 12.44 25.98
C GLN A 70 7.21 12.22 24.49
N LEU A 71 6.36 11.47 23.77
CA LEU A 71 6.52 11.23 22.33
C LEU A 71 6.32 12.52 21.51
N ARG A 72 5.38 13.39 21.90
CA ARG A 72 5.20 14.69 21.22
C ARG A 72 6.37 15.61 21.49
N ASP A 73 6.84 15.67 22.72
CA ASP A 73 7.99 16.48 23.11
C ASP A 73 9.26 16.03 22.38
N SER A 74 9.47 14.73 22.18
CA SER A 74 10.61 14.21 21.42
C SER A 74 10.56 14.58 19.94
N VAL A 75 9.41 14.42 19.27
CA VAL A 75 9.23 14.79 17.85
C VAL A 75 9.35 16.30 17.63
N LEU A 76 8.88 17.12 18.58
CA LEU A 76 9.01 18.58 18.52
C LEU A 76 10.44 19.04 18.79
N SER A 77 11.15 18.39 19.72
CA SER A 77 12.55 18.70 20.02
C SER A 77 13.47 18.33 18.84
N ASP A 78 13.21 17.20 18.18
CA ASP A 78 13.94 16.73 16.99
C ASP A 78 13.67 17.59 15.74
N ARG A 79 12.61 18.40 15.76
CA ARG A 79 12.27 19.40 14.74
C ARG A 79 12.83 20.80 15.01
N SER A 80 13.60 20.99 16.09
CA SER A 80 14.32 22.25 16.29
C SER A 80 15.28 22.45 15.10
N PRO A 81 15.25 23.61 14.42
CA PRO A 81 16.04 23.80 13.23
C PRO A 81 17.52 23.72 13.63
N LYS A 82 18.33 23.02 12.83
CA LYS A 82 19.73 23.42 12.65
C LYS A 82 19.74 24.84 12.08
N ALA A 83 19.57 25.83 12.96
CA ALA A 83 19.72 27.24 12.68
C ALA A 83 20.65 27.82 13.74
N SER A 84 21.93 27.48 13.63
CA SER A 84 23.04 28.30 14.10
C SER A 84 24.35 27.70 13.62
N GLU A 85 24.68 27.91 12.35
CA GLU A 85 26.06 28.22 11.97
C GLU A 85 26.10 28.88 10.59
N SER A 86 26.00 30.21 10.62
CA SER A 86 26.59 31.14 9.65
C SER A 86 26.64 32.48 10.37
N PRO A 87 27.61 33.39 10.12
CA PRO A 87 28.79 33.33 9.24
C PRO A 87 30.10 33.76 9.96
N GLU A 88 31.29 33.40 9.45
CA GLU A 88 32.48 34.24 9.70
C GLU A 88 33.60 34.05 8.65
N THR A 89 33.85 35.15 7.95
CA THR A 89 35.00 35.59 7.11
C THR A 89 35.41 34.79 5.87
#